data_AF-A0A2K2FSI0-F1
#
_entry.id   AF-A0A2K2FSI0-F1
#
_cell.length_a   1.000
_cell.length_b   1.000
_cell.length_c   1.000
_cell.angle_alpha   90.00
_cell.angle_beta   90.00
_cell.angle_gamma   90.00
#
_symmetry.space_group_name_H-M   'P 1'
#
loop_
_entity.id
_entity.type
_entity.pdbx_description
1 polymer ?
#
loop_
_entity_poly.entity_id
_entity_poly.type
_entity_poly.pdbx_seq_one_letter_code
_entity_poly.pdbx_strand_id
1 'polypeptide(L)'
;MRQNGEPSVEEILQSIKQVIARDSRLETRTSRTERLMREPEPTYTDEDEDDILELQEAAQIPVAETSEDAPLMHDHARDSMRESLAALAMLSEPGAQPQIVRSGETSLEALTRELLRPALTEWLDRNLPPMVERLVAAEIARIVGKKG
;
A
#
# COMPACT_ATOMS: atom_id res chain seq x y z
N MET A 1 -32.80 9.58 15.33
CA MET A 1 -32.23 9.25 14.00
C MET A 1 -30.75 9.58 14.06
N ARG A 2 -29.89 8.56 14.08
CA ARG A 2 -28.43 8.70 14.28
C ARG A 2 -27.78 8.85 12.91
N GLN A 3 -27.26 10.04 12.60
CA GLN A 3 -26.31 10.22 11.49
C GLN A 3 -24.91 9.96 12.06
N ASN A 4 -24.52 8.69 12.11
CA ASN A 4 -23.17 8.28 12.45
C ASN A 4 -22.46 7.90 11.13
N GLY A 5 -21.34 8.55 10.82
CA GLY A 5 -20.18 7.75 10.42
C GLY A 5 -19.38 8.11 9.17
N GLU A 6 -19.69 9.15 8.41
CA GLU A 6 -18.80 9.57 7.32
C GLU A 6 -17.89 10.71 7.79
N PRO A 7 -16.57 10.49 7.91
CA PRO A 7 -15.64 11.55 8.29
C PRO A 7 -15.65 12.65 7.22
N SER A 8 -15.61 13.90 7.66
CA SER A 8 -15.59 15.04 6.74
C SER A 8 -14.29 15.06 5.94
N VAL A 9 -14.31 15.62 4.72
CA VAL A 9 -13.12 15.72 3.84
C VAL A 9 -11.97 16.43 4.57
N GLU A 10 -12.28 17.50 5.30
CA GLU A 10 -11.31 18.19 6.14
C GLU A 10 -10.70 17.31 7.24
N GLU A 11 -11.47 16.39 7.83
CA GLU A 11 -10.97 15.45 8.84
C GLU A 11 -10.03 14.40 8.23
N ILE A 12 -10.37 13.91 7.03
CA ILE A 12 -9.51 12.99 6.26
C ILE A 12 -8.18 13.69 5.95
N LEU A 13 -8.22 14.93 5.46
CA LEU A 13 -7.01 15.70 5.14
C LEU A 13 -6.18 16.04 6.38
N GLN A 14 -6.82 16.35 7.51
CA GLN A 14 -6.12 16.57 8.78
C GLN A 14 -5.45 15.30 9.29
N SER A 15 -6.10 14.14 9.17
CA SER A 15 -5.53 12.84 9.56
C SER A 15 -4.32 12.49 8.70
N ILE A 16 -4.39 12.67 7.38
CA ILE A 16 -3.26 12.44 6.46
C ILE A 16 -2.09 13.38 6.81
N LYS A 17 -2.36 14.67 7.01
CA LYS A 17 -1.34 15.65 7.41
C LYS A 17 -0.67 15.28 8.73
N GLN A 18 -1.42 14.78 9.70
CA GLN A 18 -0.90 14.39 11.01
C GLN A 18 -0.04 13.13 10.96
N VAL A 19 -0.40 12.16 10.10
CA VAL A 19 0.41 10.95 9.87
C VAL A 19 1.72 11.31 9.18
N ILE A 20 1.70 12.10 8.11
CA ILE A 20 2.92 12.54 7.40
C ILE A 20 3.85 13.33 8.33
N ALA A 21 3.29 14.29 9.09
CA ALA A 21 4.09 15.08 10.03
C ALA A 21 4.69 14.21 11.16
N ARG A 22 4.02 13.11 11.53
CA ARG A 22 4.53 12.15 12.52
C ARG A 22 5.66 11.30 11.93
N ASP A 23 5.51 10.81 10.71
CA ASP A 23 6.54 10.00 10.03
C ASP A 23 7.78 10.83 9.70
N SER A 24 7.66 12.04 9.17
CA SER A 24 8.83 12.90 8.90
C SER A 24 9.61 13.24 10.18
N ARG A 25 8.93 13.37 11.33
CA ARG A 25 9.60 13.56 12.63
C ARG A 25 10.31 12.30 13.11
N LEU A 26 9.76 11.12 12.83
CA LEU A 26 10.38 9.84 13.17
C LEU A 26 11.60 9.59 12.28
N GLU A 27 11.50 9.81 10.98
CA GLU A 27 12.62 9.75 10.03
C GLU A 27 13.76 10.68 10.45
N THR A 28 13.47 11.96 10.74
CA THR A 28 14.49 12.92 11.18
C THR A 28 15.19 12.47 12.48
N ARG A 29 14.46 11.80 13.39
CA ARG A 29 15.03 11.28 14.65
C ARG A 29 15.86 10.02 14.42
N THR A 30 15.43 9.13 13.53
CA THR A 30 16.19 7.95 13.11
C THR A 30 17.49 8.38 12.43
N SER A 31 17.45 9.26 11.42
CA SER A 31 18.64 9.74 10.71
C SER A 31 19.62 10.47 11.64
N ARG A 32 19.10 11.23 12.62
CA ARG A 32 19.94 11.89 13.63
C ARG A 32 20.57 10.89 14.60
N THR A 33 19.84 9.85 14.98
CA THR A 33 20.33 8.79 15.86
C THR A 33 21.37 7.91 15.15
N GLU A 34 21.15 7.58 13.88
CA GLU A 34 22.14 6.89 13.04
C GLU A 34 23.41 7.69 12.86
N ARG A 35 23.31 9.02 12.65
CA ARG A 35 24.49 9.90 12.60
C ARG A 35 25.24 10.01 13.93
N LEU A 36 24.55 9.88 15.06
CA LEU A 36 25.16 9.91 16.40
C LEU A 36 25.75 8.55 16.80
N MET A 37 25.27 7.45 16.21
CA MET A 37 25.78 6.09 16.44
C MET A 37 26.78 5.63 15.38
N ARG A 38 26.98 6.38 14.29
CA ARG A 38 28.05 6.13 13.32
C ARG A 38 29.37 6.64 13.91
N GLU A 39 30.27 5.70 14.17
CA GLU A 39 31.67 5.92 14.55
C GLU A 39 32.37 6.85 13.53
N PRO A 40 33.36 7.67 13.91
CA PRO A 40 34.10 8.50 12.96
C PRO A 40 34.63 7.64 11.82
N GLU A 41 34.29 8.05 10.59
CA GLU A 41 34.75 7.42 9.35
C GLU A 41 36.29 7.27 9.35
N PRO A 42 36.82 6.18 8.76
CA PRO A 42 38.26 5.99 8.65
C PRO A 42 38.89 7.18 7.94
N THR A 43 40.02 7.66 8.47
CA THR A 43 40.90 8.58 7.74
C THR A 43 41.38 7.88 6.48
N TYR A 44 40.81 8.29 5.34
CA TYR A 44 41.34 7.96 4.03
C TYR A 44 42.76 8.52 3.96
N THR A 45 43.74 7.66 3.69
CA THR A 45 45.10 8.08 3.35
C THR A 45 45.09 8.61 1.91
N ASP A 46 45.74 9.76 1.72
CA ASP A 46 45.87 10.54 0.47
C ASP A 46 46.58 9.76 -0.68
N GLU A 47 45.98 8.70 -1.20
CA GLU A 47 46.47 8.02 -2.42
C GLU A 47 45.47 8.05 -3.58
N ASP A 48 44.25 8.58 -3.38
CA ASP A 48 43.21 8.72 -4.41
C ASP A 48 42.87 10.20 -4.72
N GLU A 49 43.77 11.16 -4.45
CA GLU A 49 43.54 12.56 -4.84
C GLU A 49 43.56 12.76 -6.37
N ASP A 50 44.18 11.85 -7.12
CA ASP A 50 44.25 11.90 -8.59
C ASP A 50 42.93 11.55 -9.30
N ASP A 51 41.97 10.92 -8.60
CA ASP A 51 40.63 10.58 -9.13
C ASP A 51 39.56 11.63 -8.75
N ILE A 52 39.95 12.70 -8.06
CA ILE A 52 39.09 13.86 -7.82
C ILE A 52 39.12 14.73 -9.08
N LEU A 53 38.09 14.59 -9.92
CA LEU A 53 37.88 15.47 -11.06
C LEU A 53 37.59 16.90 -10.58
N GLU A 54 38.61 17.76 -10.58
CA GLU A 54 38.47 19.21 -10.35
C GLU A 54 37.63 19.84 -11.47
N LEU A 55 36.38 20.16 -11.14
CA LEU A 55 35.38 20.71 -12.06
C LEU A 55 35.58 22.21 -12.31
N GLN A 56 36.81 22.67 -12.60
CA GLN A 56 37.12 24.09 -12.64
C GLN A 56 37.25 24.73 -14.03
N GLU A 57 37.17 24.00 -15.16
CA GLU A 57 37.47 24.66 -16.45
C GLU A 57 36.60 24.37 -17.70
N ALA A 58 35.54 23.54 -17.69
CA ALA A 58 34.78 23.34 -18.94
C ALA A 58 33.28 23.13 -18.83
N ALA A 59 32.61 23.72 -17.84
CA ALA A 59 31.16 23.84 -17.86
C ALA A 59 30.74 25.25 -18.29
N GLN A 60 30.92 25.58 -19.58
CA GLN A 60 29.96 26.48 -20.21
C GLN A 60 28.64 25.73 -20.28
N ILE A 61 27.92 25.71 -19.15
CA ILE A 61 26.51 25.34 -19.14
C ILE A 61 25.87 26.34 -20.10
N PRO A 62 25.36 25.93 -21.27
CA PRO A 62 24.49 26.83 -22.00
C PRO A 62 23.39 27.12 -20.99
N VAL A 63 23.21 28.39 -20.63
CA VAL A 63 22.03 28.84 -19.90
C VAL A 63 20.87 28.64 -20.86
N ALA A 64 20.50 27.38 -21.07
CA ALA A 64 19.26 27.00 -21.69
C ALA A 64 18.23 27.50 -20.71
N GLU A 65 17.48 28.53 -21.13
CA GLU A 65 16.30 28.99 -20.43
C GLU A 65 15.55 27.75 -19.98
N THR A 66 15.41 27.59 -18.67
CA THR A 66 14.66 26.49 -18.05
C THR A 66 13.23 26.58 -18.55
N SER A 67 12.99 25.92 -19.68
CA SER A 67 11.66 25.66 -20.20
C SER A 67 11.08 24.64 -19.23
N GLU A 68 10.25 25.10 -18.29
CA GLU A 68 9.66 24.28 -17.22
C GLU A 68 8.82 23.10 -17.75
N ASP A 69 8.60 23.02 -19.07
CA ASP A 69 7.85 21.98 -19.77
C ASP A 69 8.72 21.02 -20.62
N ALA A 70 10.05 21.08 -20.54
CA ALA A 70 10.90 20.14 -21.29
C ALA A 70 10.73 18.70 -20.77
N PRO A 71 10.39 17.71 -21.62
CA PRO A 71 10.18 16.35 -21.18
C PRO A 71 11.46 15.75 -20.56
N LEU A 72 11.37 15.29 -19.31
CA LEU A 72 12.49 14.69 -18.55
C LEU A 72 13.06 13.38 -19.12
N MET A 73 12.48 12.87 -20.21
CA MET A 73 12.83 11.59 -20.83
C MET A 73 12.88 11.79 -22.34
N HIS A 74 13.81 11.10 -22.99
CA HIS A 74 13.89 11.05 -24.45
C HIS A 74 12.74 10.22 -25.01
N ASP A 75 12.20 10.61 -26.17
CA ASP A 75 11.03 9.95 -26.78
C ASP A 75 11.29 8.47 -27.07
N HIS A 76 12.50 8.14 -27.55
CA HIS A 76 12.90 6.76 -27.78
C HIS A 76 12.81 5.89 -26.50
N ALA A 77 13.24 6.41 -25.35
CA ALA A 77 13.16 5.67 -24.08
C ALA A 77 11.70 5.45 -23.65
N ARG A 78 10.82 6.43 -23.90
CA ARG A 78 9.38 6.28 -23.64
C ARG A 78 8.76 5.19 -24.51
N ASP A 79 9.11 5.16 -25.80
CA ASP A 79 8.54 4.19 -26.73
C ASP A 79 9.03 2.77 -26.44
N SER A 80 10.32 2.59 -26.13
CA SER A 80 10.85 1.28 -25.69
C SER A 80 10.20 0.78 -24.40
N MET A 81 9.94 1.67 -23.44
CA MET A 81 9.21 1.32 -22.21
C MET A 81 7.77 0.89 -22.53
N ARG A 82 7.06 1.63 -23.38
CA ARG A 82 5.69 1.27 -23.80
C ARG A 82 5.65 -0.09 -24.49
N GLU A 83 6.60 -0.37 -25.37
CA GLU A 83 6.67 -1.64 -26.10
C GLU A 83 6.97 -2.82 -25.15
N SER A 84 7.91 -2.64 -24.22
CA SER A 84 8.21 -3.64 -23.20
C SER A 84 7.00 -3.91 -22.29
N LEU A 85 6.27 -2.87 -21.91
CA LEU A 85 5.08 -2.98 -21.07
C LEU A 85 3.90 -3.60 -21.83
N ALA A 86 3.76 -3.33 -23.12
CA ALA A 86 2.80 -3.98 -24.00
C ALA A 86 3.09 -5.48 -24.16
N ALA A 87 4.36 -5.86 -24.36
CA ALA A 87 4.77 -7.27 -24.43
C ALA A 87 4.48 -8.02 -23.11
N LEU A 88 4.75 -7.38 -21.97
CA LEU A 88 4.41 -7.93 -20.66
C LEU A 88 2.90 -8.04 -20.45
N ALA A 89 2.12 -7.07 -20.92
CA ALA A 89 0.66 -7.13 -20.85
C ALA A 89 0.10 -8.27 -21.70
N MET A 90 0.63 -8.49 -22.91
CA MET A 90 0.24 -9.64 -23.76
C MET A 90 0.59 -10.98 -23.12
N LEU A 91 1.70 -11.07 -22.38
CA LEU A 91 2.07 -12.29 -21.64
C LEU A 91 1.22 -12.48 -20.37
N SER A 92 0.77 -11.38 -19.78
CA SER A 92 0.01 -11.36 -18.51
C SER A 92 -1.51 -11.31 -18.72
N GLU A 93 -1.98 -11.28 -19.97
CA GLU A 93 -3.40 -11.37 -20.29
C GLU A 93 -3.94 -12.69 -19.71
N PRO A 94 -4.86 -12.63 -18.73
CA PRO A 94 -5.62 -13.81 -18.35
C PRO A 94 -6.40 -14.23 -19.60
N GLY A 95 -6.18 -15.44 -20.11
CA GLY A 95 -6.84 -15.95 -21.33
C GLY A 95 -8.37 -16.01 -21.28
N ALA A 96 -9.00 -15.49 -20.22
CA ALA A 96 -10.43 -15.35 -20.07
C ALA A 96 -10.78 -13.86 -19.89
N GLN A 97 -11.61 -13.33 -20.78
CA GLN A 97 -12.29 -12.05 -20.57
C GLN A 97 -12.98 -12.08 -19.20
N PRO A 98 -12.97 -10.98 -18.42
CA PRO A 98 -13.70 -10.93 -17.16
C PRO A 98 -15.18 -11.17 -17.47
N GLN A 99 -15.66 -12.38 -17.19
CA GLN A 99 -17.08 -12.67 -17.18
C GLN A 99 -17.65 -11.84 -16.05
N ILE A 100 -18.28 -10.71 -16.40
CA ILE A 100 -19.14 -9.95 -15.49
C ILE A 100 -20.41 -10.79 -15.31
N VAL A 101 -20.28 -11.90 -14.59
CA VAL A 101 -21.42 -12.62 -14.03
C VAL A 101 -21.85 -11.82 -12.80
N ARG A 102 -23.08 -11.29 -12.87
CA ARG A 102 -23.83 -10.57 -11.82
C ARG A 102 -22.97 -9.77 -10.85
N SER A 103 -22.71 -8.49 -11.15
CA SER A 103 -22.46 -7.37 -10.23
C SER A 103 -21.70 -7.61 -8.89
N GLY A 104 -20.90 -8.65 -8.76
CA GLY A 104 -20.37 -9.10 -7.48
C GLY A 104 -19.52 -10.37 -7.54
N GLU A 105 -19.31 -11.00 -8.69
CA GLU A 105 -18.35 -12.11 -8.82
C GLU A 105 -17.12 -11.58 -9.54
N THR A 106 -16.36 -10.72 -8.88
CA THR A 106 -14.99 -10.45 -9.35
C THR A 106 -14.19 -11.76 -9.26
N SER A 107 -13.30 -12.02 -10.23
CA SER A 107 -12.45 -13.23 -10.23
C SER A 107 -11.74 -13.45 -8.88
N LEU A 108 -11.39 -12.37 -8.18
CA LEU A 108 -10.80 -12.41 -6.85
C LEU A 108 -11.79 -12.82 -5.75
N GLU A 109 -13.03 -12.33 -5.79
CA GLU A 109 -14.04 -12.72 -4.80
C GLU A 109 -14.35 -14.22 -4.91
N ALA A 110 -14.50 -14.74 -6.13
CA ALA A 110 -14.76 -16.16 -6.36
C ALA A 110 -13.62 -17.02 -5.80
N LEU A 111 -12.37 -16.66 -6.09
CA LEU A 111 -11.18 -17.34 -5.56
C LEU A 111 -11.10 -17.24 -4.02
N THR A 112 -11.33 -16.06 -3.47
CA THR A 112 -11.29 -15.83 -2.02
C THR A 112 -12.39 -16.65 -1.32
N ARG A 113 -13.58 -16.73 -1.90
CA ARG A 113 -14.68 -17.54 -1.39
C ARG A 113 -14.36 -19.04 -1.43
N GLU A 114 -13.73 -19.52 -2.50
CA GLU A 114 -13.26 -20.90 -2.59
C GLU A 114 -12.26 -21.24 -1.48
N LEU A 115 -11.30 -20.33 -1.24
CA LEU A 115 -10.28 -20.49 -0.20
C LEU A 115 -10.84 -20.36 1.22
N LEU A 116 -11.80 -19.46 1.46
CA LEU A 116 -12.39 -19.23 2.79
C LEU A 116 -13.45 -20.27 3.17
N ARG A 117 -14.07 -20.95 2.21
CA ARG A 117 -15.10 -21.96 2.46
C ARG A 117 -14.68 -23.03 3.47
N PRO A 118 -13.54 -23.73 3.33
CA PRO A 118 -13.15 -24.77 4.28
C PRO A 118 -12.92 -24.24 5.70
N ALA A 119 -12.27 -23.08 5.84
CA ALA A 119 -12.00 -22.47 7.15
C ALA A 119 -13.29 -22.04 7.85
N LEU A 120 -14.24 -21.47 7.10
CA LEU A 120 -15.55 -21.08 7.64
C LEU A 120 -16.39 -22.30 8.03
N THR A 121 -16.36 -23.38 7.26
CA THR A 121 -17.06 -24.63 7.61
C THR A 121 -16.53 -25.19 8.93
N GLU A 122 -15.21 -25.35 9.07
CA GLU A 122 -14.62 -25.87 10.31
C GLU A 122 -14.96 -24.98 11.50
N TRP A 123 -14.90 -23.66 11.32
CA TRP A 123 -15.25 -22.73 12.38
C TRP A 123 -16.73 -22.84 12.77
N LEU A 124 -17.64 -22.94 11.79
CA LEU A 124 -19.06 -23.09 12.05
C LEU A 124 -19.36 -24.41 12.78
N ASP A 125 -18.77 -25.53 12.34
CA ASP A 125 -18.97 -26.83 12.98
C ASP A 125 -18.56 -26.82 14.46
N ARG A 126 -17.50 -26.06 14.80
CA ARG A 126 -16.98 -25.98 16.17
C ARG A 126 -17.73 -24.97 17.05
N ASN A 127 -18.19 -23.86 16.48
CA ASN A 127 -18.70 -22.71 17.25
C ASN A 127 -20.21 -22.53 17.19
N LEU A 128 -20.87 -23.04 16.15
CA LEU A 128 -22.32 -22.89 15.98
C LEU A 128 -23.13 -23.70 17.01
N PRO A 129 -22.82 -24.99 17.31
CA PRO A 129 -23.59 -25.76 18.29
C PRO A 129 -23.69 -25.10 19.68
N PRO A 130 -22.59 -24.67 20.34
CA PRO A 130 -22.69 -24.06 21.67
C PRO A 130 -23.40 -22.69 21.64
N MET A 131 -23.32 -21.96 20.53
CA MET A 131 -24.03 -20.69 20.37
C MET A 131 -25.54 -20.91 20.31
N VAL A 132 -25.99 -21.90 19.53
CA VAL A 132 -27.40 -22.26 19.40
C VAL A 132 -27.95 -22.78 20.73
N GLU A 133 -27.23 -23.65 21.44
CA GLU A 133 -27.68 -24.16 22.75
C GLU A 133 -27.95 -23.03 23.75
N ARG A 134 -27.08 -22.02 23.81
CA ARG A 134 -27.27 -20.86 24.68
C ARG A 134 -28.50 -20.03 24.29
N LEU A 135 -28.70 -19.81 22.99
CA LEU A 135 -29.86 -19.09 22.46
C LEU A 135 -31.17 -19.85 22.73
N VAL A 136 -31.18 -21.17 22.54
CA VAL A 136 -32.33 -22.04 22.81
C VAL A 136 -32.63 -22.09 24.30
N ALA A 137 -31.62 -22.24 25.17
CA ALA A 137 -31.81 -22.22 26.62
C ALA A 137 -32.41 -20.90 27.10
N ALA A 138 -31.94 -19.76 26.57
CA ALA A 138 -32.51 -18.45 26.85
C ALA A 138 -33.96 -18.34 26.36
N GLU A 139 -34.27 -18.89 25.18
CA GLU A 139 -35.61 -18.87 24.60
C GLU A 139 -36.61 -19.75 25.39
N ILE A 140 -36.17 -20.93 25.85
CA ILE A 140 -36.98 -21.80 26.71
C ILE A 140 -37.24 -21.11 28.05
N ALA A 141 -36.21 -20.55 28.70
CA ALA A 141 -36.36 -19.82 29.96
C ALA A 141 -37.36 -18.67 29.83
N ARG A 142 -37.33 -17.94 28.70
CA ARG A 142 -38.26 -16.86 28.39
C ARG A 142 -39.71 -17.35 28.25
N ILE A 143 -39.94 -18.47 27.55
CA ILE A 143 -41.28 -19.04 27.35
C ILE A 143 -41.85 -19.59 28.67
N VAL A 144 -41.02 -20.30 29.44
CA VAL A 144 -41.43 -20.90 30.72
C VAL A 144 -41.71 -19.81 31.76
N GLY A 145 -40.87 -18.78 31.86
CA GLY A 145 -41.06 -17.65 32.79
C GLY A 145 -42.26 -16.75 32.46
N LYS A 146 -42.79 -16.81 31.24
CA LYS A 146 -43.99 -16.06 30.82
C LYS A 146 -45.31 -16.84 31.08
N LYS A 147 -45.24 -18.13 31.42
CA LYS A 147 -46.41 -18.98 31.71
C LYS A 147 -46.64 -19.18 33.23
N GLY A 148 -45.96 -18.41 34.07
CA GLY A 148 -46.19 -18.34 35.52
C GLY A 148 -46.89 -17.05 35.91
#